data_AF-A0A2P5HGB8-F1
#
_entry.id   AF-A0A2P5HGB8-F1
#
_cell.length_a   1.000
_cell.length_b   1.000
_cell.length_c   1.000
_cell.angle_alpha   90.00
_cell.angle_beta   90.00
_cell.angle_gamma   90.00
#
_symmetry.space_group_name_H-M   'P 1'
#
loop_
_entity.id
_entity.type
_entity.pdbx_description
1 polymer ?
#
loop_
_entity_poly.entity_id
_entity_poly.type
_entity_poly.pdbx_seq_one_letter_code
_entity_poly.pdbx_strand_id
1 'polypeptide(L)'
;MGAVFFGNRARKPSDLRRPPSRTSPASSLSPPPTGSRLSPESSIRGSLSPVRSRSPRPLDLRILIAPSGFKEALGPEDVAAAIEHGIRRVITEDTATIIKLPLHDGGEGFSKALVAAQGGDIIEATVTGPIGEPVESYFGLTGQANDIAVVDMAAAAGLRLVPKTHRDPTRTTTYGVGELIKAALDKGVSRMIIGCGDSGTSDGGAGMLQAQGARLLDEHGNELPAASGGAALSKLARISIEDLHPRLLPGAPDRVKIEAVCNIKNILCGPNGVARIYGPQKGATPAQVDILSDALDNLAAALEPILATNISYVPGSGASGGLGAGLMLLGAELRARSEAINDYFHIDDILDQRWDFVFTAEGSLDSQSAKGKMTVEVARRARDYGAQVIALAGTIGAGADTVYEEGIEAFTSILNGPLSLEQAIEETEKLLRDSAERTMRMIQTGMSIRQSEGEWESVDDGRRRPSLAGLGLMRAFTS
;
A
#
# COMPACT_ATOMS: atom_id res chain seq x y z
N MET A 1 29.02 -36.57 4.12
CA MET A 1 29.12 -37.34 2.85
C MET A 1 28.78 -36.40 1.70
N GLY A 2 29.52 -36.45 0.58
CA GLY A 2 29.15 -35.78 -0.68
C GLY A 2 29.21 -34.25 -0.70
N ALA A 3 30.40 -33.67 -0.90
CA ALA A 3 30.59 -32.24 -1.14
C ALA A 3 31.43 -32.01 -2.41
N VAL A 4 31.12 -30.96 -3.18
CA VAL A 4 31.97 -30.48 -4.30
C VAL A 4 32.02 -28.95 -4.36
N PHE A 5 33.19 -28.40 -4.05
CA PHE A 5 33.70 -27.07 -4.46
C PHE A 5 34.63 -27.25 -5.68
N PHE A 6 35.15 -26.26 -6.42
CA PHE A 6 35.21 -24.78 -6.35
C PHE A 6 35.41 -24.27 -7.81
N GLY A 7 35.10 -23.01 -8.16
CA GLY A 7 35.30 -22.58 -9.57
C GLY A 7 35.18 -21.11 -9.97
N ASN A 8 35.73 -20.16 -9.21
CA ASN A 8 35.71 -18.74 -9.57
C ASN A 8 36.77 -18.39 -10.64
N ARG A 9 36.44 -17.60 -11.69
CA ARG A 9 37.45 -16.86 -12.51
C ARG A 9 36.86 -15.76 -13.40
N ALA A 10 37.28 -14.53 -13.16
CA ALA A 10 36.98 -13.36 -14.00
C ALA A 10 37.93 -13.23 -15.20
N ARG A 11 37.49 -12.52 -16.26
CA ARG A 11 38.36 -11.84 -17.24
C ARG A 11 37.77 -10.47 -17.61
N LYS A 12 38.65 -9.47 -17.73
CA LYS A 12 38.37 -8.10 -18.20
C LYS A 12 38.53 -8.00 -19.75
N PRO A 13 38.00 -6.94 -20.39
CA PRO A 13 37.92 -6.83 -21.85
C PRO A 13 39.20 -6.29 -22.50
N SER A 14 39.26 -6.37 -23.83
CA SER A 14 40.28 -5.72 -24.66
C SER A 14 39.64 -4.92 -25.80
N ASP A 15 39.87 -3.61 -25.83
CA ASP A 15 39.56 -2.73 -26.96
C ASP A 15 40.36 -3.11 -28.21
N LEU A 16 39.84 -2.77 -29.41
CA LEU A 16 40.43 -1.71 -30.26
C LEU A 16 39.84 -1.64 -31.71
N ARG A 17 39.74 -0.39 -32.20
CA ARG A 17 39.75 0.08 -33.62
C ARG A 17 38.46 0.07 -34.47
N ARG A 18 37.92 1.29 -34.61
CA ARG A 18 37.28 1.90 -35.81
C ARG A 18 38.32 2.82 -36.51
N PRO A 19 38.07 3.53 -37.64
CA PRO A 19 37.11 3.41 -38.78
C PRO A 19 37.90 3.56 -40.14
N PRO A 20 37.50 4.26 -41.27
CA PRO A 20 36.20 4.74 -41.79
C PRO A 20 35.91 4.60 -43.34
N SER A 21 34.61 4.67 -43.69
CA SER A 21 33.98 5.44 -44.82
C SER A 21 33.94 4.98 -46.30
N ARG A 22 32.85 5.44 -46.97
CA ARG A 22 32.55 5.55 -48.44
C ARG A 22 32.25 4.23 -49.18
N THR A 23 31.35 4.12 -50.17
CA THR A 23 30.40 5.06 -50.84
C THR A 23 29.30 4.25 -51.58
N SER A 24 28.09 4.81 -51.77
CA SER A 24 27.06 4.24 -52.66
C SER A 24 27.33 4.54 -54.15
N PRO A 25 26.73 3.77 -55.08
CA PRO A 25 25.76 4.39 -55.99
C PRO A 25 24.50 3.55 -56.24
N ALA A 26 23.48 4.19 -56.82
CA ALA A 26 22.18 3.59 -57.15
C ALA A 26 22.17 2.92 -58.54
N SER A 27 21.22 2.00 -58.77
CA SER A 27 20.80 1.58 -60.11
C SER A 27 19.29 1.29 -60.18
N SER A 28 18.73 1.45 -61.36
CA SER A 28 17.30 1.61 -61.65
C SER A 28 16.65 0.36 -62.25
N LEU A 29 15.38 0.09 -61.93
CA LEU A 29 14.51 -0.81 -62.71
C LEU A 29 13.09 -0.25 -62.86
N SER A 30 12.49 -0.51 -64.02
CA SER A 30 11.32 0.17 -64.60
C SER A 30 9.97 -0.49 -64.25
N PRO A 31 8.82 0.22 -64.40
CA PRO A 31 7.49 -0.34 -64.15
C PRO A 31 6.94 -1.16 -65.36
N PRO A 32 6.08 -2.16 -65.12
CA PRO A 32 5.32 -2.87 -66.16
C PRO A 32 4.07 -2.09 -66.64
N PRO A 33 3.47 -2.45 -67.79
CA PRO A 33 2.71 -1.51 -68.62
C PRO A 33 1.18 -1.49 -68.43
N THR A 34 0.56 -0.46 -68.99
CA THR A 34 -0.89 -0.23 -69.08
C THR A 34 -1.55 -0.86 -70.31
N GLY A 35 -2.75 -1.42 -70.13
CA GLY A 35 -3.67 -1.90 -71.18
C GLY A 35 -4.67 -2.89 -70.58
N SER A 36 -5.95 -2.93 -70.96
CA SER A 36 -6.71 -2.17 -71.97
C SER A 36 -8.19 -2.00 -71.54
N ARG A 37 -8.99 -1.25 -72.31
CA ARG A 37 -10.38 -0.89 -71.97
C ARG A 37 -11.35 -2.06 -72.17
N LEU A 38 -12.35 -2.17 -71.29
CA LEU A 38 -13.65 -2.77 -71.59
C LEU A 38 -14.78 -1.80 -71.21
N SER A 39 -15.86 -1.83 -71.99
CA SER A 39 -16.95 -0.85 -72.01
C SER A 39 -17.94 -1.02 -70.85
N PRO A 40 -18.69 0.03 -70.47
CA PRO A 40 -19.75 -0.07 -69.47
C PRO A 40 -21.06 -0.54 -70.10
N GLU A 41 -21.71 -1.56 -69.50
CA GLU A 41 -23.17 -1.67 -69.34
C GLU A 41 -23.56 -3.04 -68.75
N SER A 42 -24.08 -3.06 -67.53
CA SER A 42 -25.21 -3.92 -67.14
C SER A 42 -25.70 -3.53 -65.75
N SER A 43 -27.00 -3.32 -65.63
CA SER A 43 -27.64 -2.68 -64.49
C SER A 43 -28.06 -3.69 -63.43
N ILE A 44 -27.52 -3.59 -62.22
CA ILE A 44 -28.18 -4.14 -61.02
C ILE A 44 -28.36 -3.00 -60.01
N ARG A 45 -29.52 -2.33 -60.07
CA ARG A 45 -29.96 -1.40 -59.03
C ARG A 45 -30.49 -2.19 -57.82
N GLY A 46 -29.58 -2.77 -57.05
CA GLY A 46 -29.87 -3.21 -55.69
C GLY A 46 -29.90 -1.98 -54.78
N SER A 47 -31.09 -1.64 -54.25
CA SER A 47 -31.24 -0.59 -53.24
C SER A 47 -30.67 -1.05 -51.90
N LEU A 48 -29.34 -0.96 -51.74
CA LEU A 48 -28.70 -1.06 -50.43
C LEU A 48 -29.09 0.17 -49.61
N SER A 49 -30.16 0.05 -48.84
CA SER A 49 -30.41 0.93 -47.70
C SER A 49 -29.14 0.92 -46.84
N PRO A 50 -28.63 2.08 -46.38
CA PRO A 50 -27.50 2.07 -45.47
C PRO A 50 -27.94 1.32 -44.21
N VAL A 51 -27.31 0.17 -43.95
CA VAL A 51 -27.30 -0.39 -42.60
C VAL A 51 -26.65 0.68 -41.76
N ARG A 52 -27.46 1.43 -41.00
CA ARG A 52 -26.94 2.29 -39.96
C ARG A 52 -26.18 1.36 -39.03
N SER A 53 -24.85 1.39 -39.08
CA SER A 53 -24.08 0.90 -37.96
C SER A 53 -24.60 1.69 -36.77
N ARG A 54 -25.30 1.00 -35.88
CA ARG A 54 -25.41 1.48 -34.51
C ARG A 54 -23.98 1.47 -34.03
N SER A 55 -23.36 2.64 -33.97
CA SER A 55 -22.17 2.80 -33.13
C SER A 55 -22.52 2.15 -31.79
N PRO A 56 -21.65 1.28 -31.24
CA PRO A 56 -21.86 0.75 -29.90
C PRO A 56 -22.20 1.95 -29.01
N ARG A 57 -23.29 1.86 -28.25
CA ARG A 57 -23.60 2.90 -27.28
C ARG A 57 -22.32 3.08 -26.46
N PRO A 58 -21.75 4.29 -26.34
CA PRO A 58 -20.55 4.48 -25.54
C PRO A 58 -20.84 3.87 -24.18
N LEU A 59 -20.00 2.92 -23.78
CA LEU A 59 -20.13 2.29 -22.47
C LEU A 59 -19.91 3.42 -21.47
N ASP A 60 -20.92 3.78 -20.69
CA ASP A 60 -20.76 4.72 -19.58
C ASP A 60 -20.18 3.94 -18.40
N LEU A 61 -18.89 3.61 -18.51
CA LEU A 61 -18.19 2.81 -17.50
C LEU A 61 -17.94 3.67 -16.26
N ARG A 62 -18.41 3.20 -15.11
CA ARG A 62 -18.07 3.79 -13.82
C ARG A 62 -16.90 3.03 -13.21
N ILE A 63 -15.75 3.70 -13.10
CA ILE A 63 -14.52 3.11 -12.58
C ILE A 63 -14.10 3.84 -11.31
N LEU A 64 -13.93 3.09 -10.23
CA LEU A 64 -13.29 3.56 -9.01
C LEU A 64 -11.81 3.16 -9.03
N ILE A 65 -10.93 4.07 -8.66
CA ILE A 65 -9.51 3.81 -8.45
C ILE A 65 -9.23 4.03 -6.96
N ALA A 66 -9.19 2.93 -6.20
CA ALA A 66 -9.03 2.94 -4.75
C ALA A 66 -7.79 2.13 -4.32
N PRO A 67 -6.57 2.67 -4.48
CA PRO A 67 -5.33 1.98 -4.15
C PRO A 67 -4.75 2.38 -2.79
N SER A 68 -3.94 1.50 -2.22
CA SER A 68 -3.01 1.84 -1.15
C SER A 68 -1.64 2.27 -1.70
N GLY A 69 -0.83 2.91 -0.86
CA GLY A 69 0.52 3.33 -1.23
C GLY A 69 1.49 2.16 -1.47
N PHE A 70 2.49 2.38 -2.31
CA PHE A 70 3.60 1.46 -2.50
C PHE A 70 4.73 1.85 -1.56
N LYS A 71 4.89 1.06 -0.48
CA LYS A 71 5.88 1.33 0.57
C LYS A 71 7.28 1.56 0.00
N GLU A 72 7.95 2.59 0.51
CA GLU A 72 9.26 3.07 0.03
C GLU A 72 9.29 3.62 -1.43
N ALA A 73 8.15 3.67 -2.14
CA ALA A 73 8.08 4.10 -3.56
C ALA A 73 7.12 5.27 -3.82
N LEU A 74 5.80 5.09 -3.69
CA LEU A 74 4.78 6.09 -4.04
C LEU A 74 3.64 6.17 -3.01
N GLY A 75 3.12 7.39 -2.79
CA GLY A 75 1.93 7.63 -1.97
C GLY A 75 0.63 7.16 -2.65
N PRO A 76 -0.46 6.93 -1.89
CA PRO A 76 -1.76 6.51 -2.44
C PRO A 76 -2.26 7.38 -3.61
N GLU A 77 -2.02 8.69 -3.56
CA GLU A 77 -2.44 9.67 -4.56
C GLU A 77 -1.67 9.51 -5.89
N ASP A 78 -0.35 9.35 -5.82
CA ASP A 78 0.50 9.11 -6.99
C ASP A 78 0.18 7.76 -7.64
N VAL A 79 -0.09 6.74 -6.81
CA VAL A 79 -0.55 5.43 -7.27
C VAL A 79 -1.89 5.56 -7.99
N ALA A 80 -2.86 6.29 -7.42
CA ALA A 80 -4.16 6.51 -8.06
C ALA A 80 -4.03 7.30 -9.39
N ALA A 81 -3.19 8.33 -9.44
CA ALA A 81 -2.92 9.11 -10.64
C ALA A 81 -2.20 8.30 -11.74
N ALA A 82 -1.27 7.42 -11.35
CA ALA A 82 -0.59 6.51 -12.28
C ALA A 82 -1.56 5.48 -12.89
N ILE A 83 -2.46 4.92 -12.09
CA ILE A 83 -3.49 3.98 -12.57
C ILE A 83 -4.46 4.68 -13.53
N GLU A 84 -4.96 5.87 -13.16
CA GLU A 84 -5.83 6.67 -14.00
C GLU A 84 -5.17 6.97 -15.35
N HIS A 85 -3.92 7.45 -15.33
CA HIS A 85 -3.16 7.73 -16.54
C HIS A 85 -3.02 6.49 -17.44
N GLY A 86 -2.79 5.30 -16.89
CA GLY A 86 -2.74 4.06 -17.66
C GLY A 86 -4.08 3.69 -18.30
N ILE A 87 -5.17 3.79 -17.53
CA ILE A 87 -6.54 3.53 -18.02
C ILE A 87 -6.93 4.52 -19.14
N ARG A 88 -6.61 5.80 -18.99
CA ARG A 88 -6.92 6.87 -19.96
C ARG A 88 -6.16 6.74 -21.31
N ARG A 89 -5.16 5.85 -21.42
CA ARG A 89 -4.55 5.48 -22.72
C ARG A 89 -5.41 4.50 -23.53
N VAL A 90 -6.51 3.99 -22.97
CA VAL A 90 -7.39 2.97 -23.56
C VAL A 90 -8.84 3.44 -23.70
N ILE A 91 -9.34 4.22 -22.75
CA ILE A 91 -10.71 4.76 -22.72
C ILE A 91 -10.70 6.27 -22.46
N THR A 92 -11.58 7.02 -23.12
CA THR A 92 -11.67 8.49 -23.03
C THR A 92 -12.71 8.93 -21.99
N GLU A 93 -12.75 10.23 -21.68
CA GLU A 93 -13.80 10.83 -20.82
C GLU A 93 -15.21 10.54 -21.36
N ASP A 94 -15.39 10.51 -22.68
CA ASP A 94 -16.69 10.23 -23.34
C ASP A 94 -17.20 8.79 -23.14
N THR A 95 -16.37 7.89 -22.60
CA THR A 95 -16.69 6.46 -22.40
C THR A 95 -16.29 5.92 -21.02
N ALA A 96 -15.94 6.78 -20.06
CA ALA A 96 -15.71 6.37 -18.68
C ALA A 96 -15.69 7.55 -17.71
N THR A 97 -16.52 7.46 -16.68
CA THR A 97 -16.38 8.25 -15.46
C THR A 97 -15.38 7.55 -14.54
N ILE A 98 -14.24 8.20 -14.27
CA ILE A 98 -13.24 7.71 -13.30
C ILE A 98 -13.30 8.57 -12.05
N ILE A 99 -13.37 7.92 -10.89
CA ILE A 99 -13.25 8.56 -9.57
C ILE A 99 -12.08 7.92 -8.82
N LYS A 100 -11.27 8.74 -8.14
CA LYS A 100 -10.12 8.30 -7.34
C LYS A 100 -10.46 8.39 -5.85
N LEU A 101 -10.05 7.36 -5.10
CA LEU A 101 -10.17 7.25 -3.66
C LEU A 101 -8.85 6.71 -3.07
N PRO A 102 -7.81 7.56 -2.96
CA PRO A 102 -6.55 7.18 -2.34
C PRO A 102 -6.76 6.68 -0.91
N LEU A 103 -6.23 5.50 -0.57
CA LEU A 103 -6.50 4.84 0.71
C LEU A 103 -5.38 5.10 1.72
N HIS A 104 -5.67 5.92 2.74
CA HIS A 104 -4.76 6.23 3.84
C HIS A 104 -5.12 5.41 5.08
N ASP A 105 -4.28 4.42 5.41
CA ASP A 105 -4.55 3.41 6.45
C ASP A 105 -3.79 3.67 7.77
N GLY A 106 -3.40 4.92 8.03
CA GLY A 106 -2.53 5.31 9.15
C GLY A 106 -1.03 5.16 8.87
N GLY A 107 -0.64 4.93 7.61
CA GLY A 107 0.75 5.03 7.14
C GLY A 107 1.26 6.47 6.95
N GLU A 108 2.37 6.62 6.23
CA GLU A 108 2.93 7.94 5.89
C GLU A 108 1.93 8.78 5.06
N GLY A 109 1.73 10.05 5.42
CA GLY A 109 0.84 10.97 4.72
C GLY A 109 -0.63 10.92 5.14
N PHE A 110 -1.01 10.05 6.10
CA PHE A 110 -2.36 9.98 6.64
C PHE A 110 -2.82 11.32 7.26
N SER A 111 -1.94 12.01 7.99
CA SER A 111 -2.20 13.34 8.55
C SER A 111 -2.43 14.41 7.47
N LYS A 112 -1.66 14.36 6.37
CA LYS A 112 -1.82 15.26 5.22
C LYS A 112 -3.15 15.03 4.49
N ALA A 113 -3.52 13.77 4.28
CA ALA A 113 -4.81 13.42 3.71
C ALA A 113 -5.97 13.89 4.60
N LEU A 114 -5.86 13.72 5.93
CA LEU A 114 -6.93 14.09 6.85
C LEU A 114 -7.11 15.62 6.94
N VAL A 115 -6.01 16.38 6.98
CA VAL A 115 -6.04 17.85 6.90
C VAL A 115 -6.59 18.33 5.56
N ALA A 116 -6.26 17.66 4.44
CA ALA A 116 -6.81 18.00 3.13
C ALA A 116 -8.32 17.71 3.03
N ALA A 117 -8.81 16.65 3.67
CA ALA A 117 -10.21 16.25 3.66
C ALA A 117 -11.09 17.10 4.60
N GLN A 118 -10.59 17.45 5.79
CA GLN A 118 -11.38 18.12 6.85
C GLN A 118 -11.08 19.62 6.97
N GLY A 119 -10.03 20.10 6.30
CA GLY A 119 -9.46 21.43 6.52
C GLY A 119 -8.58 21.48 7.77
N GLY A 120 -7.66 22.44 7.81
CA GLY A 120 -6.71 22.62 8.89
C GLY A 120 -5.32 23.00 8.39
N ASP A 121 -4.30 22.76 9.21
CA ASP A 121 -2.92 23.18 8.98
C ASP A 121 -1.94 22.01 9.13
N ILE A 122 -0.84 22.04 8.37
CA ILE A 122 0.33 21.18 8.59
C ILE A 122 1.38 21.97 9.37
N ILE A 123 1.83 21.39 10.48
CA ILE A 123 2.87 21.95 11.34
C ILE A 123 4.16 21.15 11.11
N GLU A 124 5.12 21.77 10.42
CA GLU A 124 6.47 21.22 10.23
C GLU A 124 7.27 21.26 11.55
N ALA A 125 8.11 20.25 11.78
CA ALA A 125 8.97 20.13 12.94
C ALA A 125 10.20 19.25 12.64
N THR A 126 11.39 19.67 13.08
CA THR A 126 12.58 18.80 13.11
C THR A 126 12.55 17.94 14.38
N VAL A 127 12.65 16.61 14.24
CA VAL A 127 12.59 15.65 15.37
C VAL A 127 13.68 14.58 15.26
N THR A 128 13.89 13.81 16.32
CA THR A 128 14.84 12.69 16.36
C THR A 128 14.35 11.53 15.49
N GLY A 129 15.03 11.31 14.35
CA GLY A 129 14.73 10.21 13.44
C GLY A 129 15.01 8.83 14.02
N PRO A 130 14.63 7.74 13.32
CA PRO A 130 14.67 6.39 13.87
C PRO A 130 16.10 5.90 14.15
N ILE A 131 17.13 6.50 13.58
CA ILE A 131 18.54 6.18 13.83
C ILE A 131 19.25 7.17 14.78
N GLY A 132 18.51 8.11 15.38
CA GLY A 132 19.03 9.15 16.27
C GLY A 132 19.50 10.44 15.58
N GLU A 133 19.55 10.47 14.25
CA GLU A 133 19.83 11.67 13.45
C GLU A 133 18.56 12.53 13.30
N PRO A 134 18.65 13.87 13.30
CA PRO A 134 17.49 14.74 13.08
C PRO A 134 16.84 14.53 11.69
N VAL A 135 15.51 14.52 11.65
CA VAL A 135 14.71 14.45 10.42
C VAL A 135 13.68 15.57 10.38
N GLU A 136 13.49 16.13 9.19
CA GLU A 136 12.35 17.01 8.91
C GLU A 136 11.06 16.17 8.89
N SER A 137 10.08 16.60 9.67
CA SER A 137 8.87 15.87 9.99
C SER A 137 7.69 16.82 10.17
N TYR A 138 6.49 16.30 10.39
CA TYR A 138 5.27 17.10 10.46
C TYR A 138 4.17 16.41 11.25
N PHE A 139 3.18 17.19 11.69
CA PHE A 139 1.89 16.72 12.13
C PHE A 139 0.76 17.64 11.62
N GLY A 140 -0.43 17.09 11.48
CA GLY A 140 -1.63 17.85 11.11
C GLY A 140 -2.36 18.43 12.32
N LEU A 141 -3.00 19.57 12.14
CA LEU A 141 -4.03 20.10 13.01
C LEU A 141 -5.34 20.19 12.22
N THR A 142 -6.44 19.73 12.80
CA THR A 142 -7.78 19.77 12.21
C THR A 142 -8.85 19.87 13.31
N GLY A 143 -10.13 19.75 12.97
CA GLY A 143 -11.25 19.94 13.89
C GLY A 143 -11.66 21.41 14.06
N GLN A 144 -12.55 21.66 15.01
CA GLN A 144 -13.10 23.01 15.20
C GLN A 144 -12.09 23.87 15.96
N ALA A 145 -11.59 24.92 15.30
CA ALA A 145 -10.48 25.73 15.81
C ALA A 145 -9.17 24.93 16.05
N ASN A 146 -8.88 23.93 15.21
CA ASN A 146 -7.63 23.14 15.22
C ASN A 146 -7.40 22.36 16.54
N ASP A 147 -8.46 21.84 17.15
CA ASP A 147 -8.42 21.15 18.44
C ASP A 147 -8.04 19.66 18.36
N ILE A 148 -7.86 19.10 17.17
CA ILE A 148 -7.45 17.71 16.92
C ILE A 148 -6.06 17.69 16.26
N ALA A 149 -5.10 17.00 16.88
CA ALA A 149 -3.82 16.69 16.24
C ALA A 149 -3.87 15.37 15.47
N VAL A 150 -3.15 15.28 14.35
CA VAL A 150 -3.00 14.07 13.54
C VAL A 150 -1.52 13.78 13.34
N VAL A 151 -1.00 12.72 13.94
CA VAL A 151 0.43 12.41 13.99
C VAL A 151 0.71 11.13 13.21
N ASP A 152 1.50 11.21 12.13
CA ASP A 152 1.95 10.02 11.39
C ASP A 152 3.25 9.51 12.03
N MET A 153 3.22 8.35 12.71
CA MET A 153 4.44 7.83 13.34
C MET A 153 5.57 7.58 12.33
N ALA A 154 5.19 7.31 11.07
CA ALA A 154 6.12 7.13 9.96
C ALA A 154 6.88 8.42 9.58
N ALA A 155 6.32 9.61 9.83
CA ALA A 155 6.99 10.88 9.55
C ALA A 155 8.19 11.14 10.47
N ALA A 156 8.23 10.54 11.67
CA ALA A 156 9.37 10.62 12.59
C ALA A 156 10.20 9.32 12.66
N ALA A 157 9.55 8.17 12.47
CA ALA A 157 10.15 6.86 12.74
C ALA A 157 9.81 5.78 11.69
N GLY A 158 9.52 6.19 10.45
CA GLY A 158 9.19 5.30 9.33
C GLY A 158 10.39 4.54 8.75
N LEU A 159 10.13 3.41 8.10
CA LEU A 159 11.14 2.55 7.48
C LEU A 159 11.89 3.24 6.34
N ARG A 160 11.22 4.19 5.66
CA ARG A 160 11.80 5.06 4.62
C ARG A 160 12.93 5.95 5.16
N LEU A 161 12.89 6.28 6.45
CA LEU A 161 13.91 7.09 7.16
C LEU A 161 15.08 6.23 7.67
N VAL A 162 15.08 4.91 7.45
CA VAL A 162 16.16 3.99 7.84
C VAL A 162 16.90 3.52 6.59
N PRO A 163 18.11 4.05 6.29
CA PRO A 163 18.93 3.60 5.17
C PRO A 163 19.14 2.08 5.21
N LYS A 164 19.08 1.39 4.07
CA LYS A 164 19.19 -0.08 4.02
C LYS A 164 20.43 -0.65 4.74
N THR A 165 21.54 0.09 4.73
CA THR A 165 22.80 -0.23 5.42
C THR A 165 22.77 -0.05 6.94
N HIS A 166 21.74 0.63 7.47
CA HIS A 166 21.55 0.96 8.88
C HIS A 166 20.25 0.34 9.45
N ARG A 167 19.64 -0.62 8.72
CA ARG A 167 18.45 -1.34 9.14
C ARG A 167 18.77 -2.32 10.27
N ASP A 168 18.73 -1.81 11.50
CA ASP A 168 18.87 -2.56 12.73
C ASP A 168 17.73 -2.21 13.72
N PRO A 169 16.63 -2.99 13.73
CA PRO A 169 15.48 -2.72 14.59
C PRO A 169 15.76 -2.92 16.09
N THR A 170 16.93 -3.46 16.46
CA THR A 170 17.38 -3.49 17.86
C THR A 170 17.84 -2.13 18.36
N ARG A 171 18.20 -1.22 17.45
CA ARG A 171 18.75 0.12 17.73
C ARG A 171 17.79 1.25 17.37
N THR A 172 16.82 1.03 16.48
CA THR A 172 15.95 2.12 16.01
C THR A 172 14.91 2.53 17.04
N THR A 173 14.64 3.85 17.10
CA THR A 173 13.91 4.51 18.20
C THR A 173 12.63 5.24 17.73
N THR A 174 11.61 5.28 18.59
CA THR A 174 10.39 6.08 18.40
C THR A 174 10.46 7.47 19.05
N TYR A 175 11.63 7.92 19.52
CA TYR A 175 11.78 9.17 20.27
C TYR A 175 11.16 10.40 19.57
N GLY A 176 11.42 10.58 18.27
CA GLY A 176 10.81 11.68 17.50
C GLY A 176 9.29 11.60 17.38
N VAL A 177 8.66 10.42 17.51
CA VAL A 177 7.19 10.30 17.60
C VAL A 177 6.69 10.97 18.87
N GLY A 178 7.42 10.81 19.98
CA GLY A 178 7.14 11.51 21.22
C GLY A 178 7.38 13.03 21.10
N GLU A 179 8.40 13.46 20.36
CA GLU A 179 8.62 14.89 20.10
C GLU A 179 7.46 15.51 19.29
N LEU A 180 6.90 14.80 18.31
CA LEU A 180 5.67 15.23 17.60
C LEU A 180 4.45 15.26 18.55
N ILE A 181 4.25 14.22 19.38
CA ILE A 181 3.16 14.19 20.38
C ILE A 181 3.28 15.41 21.32
N LYS A 182 4.49 15.71 21.80
CA LYS A 182 4.74 16.86 22.67
C LYS A 182 4.45 18.19 21.96
N ALA A 183 4.94 18.37 20.75
CA ALA A 183 4.67 19.56 19.94
C ALA A 183 3.16 19.76 19.67
N ALA A 184 2.41 18.68 19.51
CA ALA A 184 0.95 18.70 19.40
C ALA A 184 0.26 19.03 20.74
N LEU A 185 0.75 18.51 21.88
CA LEU A 185 0.25 18.87 23.22
C LEU A 185 0.46 20.36 23.52
N ASP A 186 1.58 20.93 23.09
CA ASP A 186 1.91 22.37 23.18
C ASP A 186 0.96 23.26 22.34
N LYS A 187 0.24 22.70 21.36
CA LYS A 187 -0.84 23.39 20.63
C LYS A 187 -2.18 23.41 21.40
N GLY A 188 -2.26 22.76 22.56
CA GLY A 188 -3.45 22.74 23.40
C GLY A 188 -4.57 21.80 22.93
N VAL A 189 -4.29 20.87 22.01
CA VAL A 189 -5.30 19.97 21.41
C VAL A 189 -6.07 19.17 22.47
N SER A 190 -7.34 18.87 22.16
CA SER A 190 -8.26 18.08 22.98
C SER A 190 -8.19 16.58 22.66
N ARG A 191 -7.91 16.26 21.39
CA ARG A 191 -7.81 14.91 20.83
C ARG A 191 -6.57 14.77 19.97
N MET A 192 -6.04 13.55 19.89
CA MET A 192 -4.94 13.19 19.00
C MET A 192 -5.27 11.88 18.29
N ILE A 193 -5.06 11.84 16.97
CA ILE A 193 -5.17 10.66 16.13
C ILE A 193 -3.76 10.29 15.68
N ILE A 194 -3.31 9.06 15.93
CA ILE A 194 -1.95 8.62 15.66
C ILE A 194 -1.97 7.50 14.62
N GLY A 195 -1.45 7.79 13.42
CA GLY A 195 -1.27 6.81 12.36
C GLY A 195 -0.17 5.81 12.70
N CYS A 196 -0.54 4.53 12.84
CA CYS A 196 0.37 3.43 13.15
C CYS A 196 0.59 2.52 11.93
N GLY A 197 1.29 3.05 10.92
CA GLY A 197 1.79 2.33 9.74
C GLY A 197 3.29 2.55 9.52
N ASP A 198 3.86 1.76 8.61
CA ASP A 198 5.20 1.94 7.99
C ASP A 198 6.43 2.19 8.89
N SER A 199 6.34 1.84 10.17
CA SER A 199 7.43 1.91 11.16
C SER A 199 8.75 1.28 10.71
N GLY A 200 9.87 1.97 10.98
CA GLY A 200 11.24 1.46 10.93
C GLY A 200 11.77 0.94 12.27
N THR A 201 10.93 0.94 13.31
CA THR A 201 11.28 0.70 14.72
C THR A 201 10.80 -0.63 15.26
N SER A 202 11.39 -1.11 16.36
CA SER A 202 10.86 -2.23 17.14
C SER A 202 11.12 -2.05 18.65
N ASP A 203 11.04 -0.82 19.13
CA ASP A 203 11.34 -0.41 20.50
C ASP A 203 10.11 -0.39 21.43
N GLY A 204 8.96 -0.95 21.02
CA GLY A 204 7.77 -0.96 21.87
C GLY A 204 7.18 0.41 22.20
N GLY A 205 7.58 1.48 21.50
CA GLY A 205 7.24 2.85 21.88
C GLY A 205 8.09 3.40 23.04
N ALA A 206 9.17 2.72 23.44
CA ALA A 206 10.05 3.15 24.53
C ALA A 206 10.64 4.54 24.32
N GLY A 207 11.14 4.85 23.12
CA GLY A 207 11.65 6.18 22.79
C GLY A 207 10.56 7.24 22.91
N MET A 208 9.36 6.98 22.37
CA MET A 208 8.20 7.88 22.48
C MET A 208 7.85 8.15 23.95
N LEU A 209 7.82 7.13 24.79
CA LEU A 209 7.52 7.23 26.22
C LEU A 209 8.58 8.06 26.97
N GLN A 210 9.87 7.83 26.70
CA GLN A 210 10.96 8.62 27.27
C GLN A 210 10.84 10.10 26.89
N ALA A 211 10.50 10.42 25.65
CA ALA A 211 10.26 11.79 25.19
C ALA A 211 9.04 12.47 25.86
N GLN A 212 8.09 11.70 26.42
CA GLN A 212 6.99 12.22 27.24
C GLN A 212 7.34 12.35 28.74
N GLY A 213 8.54 11.93 29.16
CA GLY A 213 8.98 11.94 30.56
C GLY A 213 8.83 10.62 31.32
N ALA A 214 8.47 9.51 30.67
CA ALA A 214 8.48 8.20 31.34
C ALA A 214 9.91 7.71 31.58
N ARG A 215 10.24 7.36 32.82
CA ARG A 215 11.54 6.76 33.17
C ARG A 215 11.44 5.24 33.05
N LEU A 216 12.26 4.66 32.17
CA LEU A 216 12.38 3.21 31.98
C LEU A 216 13.58 2.72 32.80
N LEU A 217 13.38 1.76 33.70
CA LEU A 217 14.34 1.42 34.76
C LEU A 217 14.80 -0.05 34.69
N ASP A 218 16.08 -0.27 34.93
CA ASP A 218 16.66 -1.61 35.10
C ASP A 218 16.38 -2.22 36.50
N GLU A 219 16.82 -3.47 36.71
CA GLU A 219 16.65 -4.19 37.98
C GLU A 219 17.39 -3.55 39.17
N HIS A 220 18.34 -2.65 38.92
CA HIS A 220 19.06 -1.89 39.94
C HIS A 220 18.45 -0.49 40.17
N GLY A 221 17.42 -0.11 39.40
CA GLY A 221 16.77 1.19 39.45
C GLY A 221 17.46 2.30 38.67
N ASN A 222 18.44 1.98 37.81
CA ASN A 222 19.03 2.97 36.90
C ASN A 222 18.12 3.18 35.68
N GLU A 223 18.13 4.38 35.13
CA GLU A 223 17.45 4.66 33.86
C GLU A 223 18.16 4.00 32.67
N LEU A 224 17.37 3.33 31.82
CA LEU A 224 17.80 2.90 30.50
C LEU A 224 18.10 4.14 29.64
N PRO A 225 19.19 4.16 28.85
CA PRO A 225 19.54 5.31 28.05
C PRO A 225 18.40 5.75 27.12
N ALA A 226 18.23 7.06 26.97
CA ALA A 226 17.25 7.63 26.05
C ALA A 226 17.47 7.14 24.62
N ALA A 227 16.38 6.83 23.91
CA ALA A 227 16.37 6.52 22.48
C ALA A 227 17.28 5.34 22.06
N SER A 228 17.54 4.38 22.95
CA SER A 228 18.49 3.28 22.73
C SER A 228 17.96 2.06 21.96
N GLY A 229 16.72 2.12 21.48
CA GLY A 229 16.10 1.07 20.65
C GLY A 229 15.65 -0.17 21.41
N GLY A 230 15.07 -1.14 20.68
CA GLY A 230 14.40 -2.29 21.27
C GLY A 230 15.27 -3.23 22.12
N ALA A 231 16.57 -3.39 21.81
CA ALA A 231 17.44 -4.26 22.63
C ALA A 231 17.73 -3.72 24.03
N ALA A 232 17.49 -2.42 24.30
CA ALA A 232 17.59 -1.90 25.65
C ALA A 232 16.52 -2.47 26.59
N LEU A 233 15.35 -2.84 26.05
CA LEU A 233 14.24 -3.40 26.81
C LEU A 233 14.53 -4.83 27.34
N SER A 234 15.56 -5.52 26.83
CA SER A 234 16.07 -6.75 27.45
C SER A 234 16.56 -6.55 28.89
N LYS A 235 16.77 -5.29 29.33
CA LYS A 235 17.11 -4.91 30.71
C LYS A 235 15.97 -4.22 31.48
N LEU A 236 14.81 -3.99 30.86
CA LEU A 236 13.70 -3.28 31.48
C LEU A 236 13.09 -4.13 32.61
N ALA A 237 13.04 -3.56 33.82
CA ALA A 237 12.38 -4.16 34.98
C ALA A 237 11.13 -3.36 35.42
N ARG A 238 11.13 -2.03 35.27
CA ARG A 238 10.03 -1.17 35.72
C ARG A 238 9.89 0.09 34.87
N ILE A 239 8.65 0.57 34.69
CA ILE A 239 8.36 1.90 34.15
C ILE A 239 7.86 2.81 35.28
N SER A 240 8.28 4.07 35.25
CA SER A 240 7.84 5.12 36.16
C SER A 240 7.19 6.25 35.36
N ILE A 241 5.93 6.56 35.67
CA ILE A 241 5.13 7.56 34.97
C ILE A 241 5.01 8.90 35.72
N GLU A 242 5.70 9.06 36.85
CA GLU A 242 5.63 10.25 37.72
C GLU A 242 5.92 11.56 36.98
N ASP A 243 6.89 11.53 36.06
CA ASP A 243 7.32 12.71 35.29
C ASP A 243 6.68 12.77 33.88
N LEU A 244 5.64 11.96 33.60
CA LEU A 244 4.90 12.07 32.33
C LEU A 244 4.27 13.46 32.19
N HIS A 245 4.20 13.94 30.94
CA HIS A 245 3.48 15.16 30.60
C HIS A 245 2.08 15.20 31.25
N PRO A 246 1.71 16.26 32.00
CA PRO A 246 0.50 16.25 32.85
C PRO A 246 -0.79 15.88 32.12
N ARG A 247 -0.94 16.32 30.87
CA ARG A 247 -2.11 16.04 30.01
C ARG A 247 -2.22 14.60 29.50
N LEU A 248 -1.25 13.74 29.84
CA LEU A 248 -1.24 12.29 29.53
C LEU A 248 -1.49 11.43 30.78
N LEU A 249 -1.34 12.00 31.98
CA LEU A 249 -1.49 11.25 33.24
C LEU A 249 -2.91 10.69 33.42
N PRO A 250 -3.05 9.47 33.98
CA PRO A 250 -4.35 8.93 34.36
C PRO A 250 -5.09 9.87 35.32
N GLY A 251 -6.34 10.21 34.98
CA GLY A 251 -7.19 11.08 35.80
C GLY A 251 -6.93 12.59 35.69
N ALA A 252 -6.03 13.05 34.80
CA ALA A 252 -5.86 14.48 34.54
C ALA A 252 -7.16 15.14 34.04
N PRO A 253 -7.52 16.35 34.50
CA PRO A 253 -8.81 16.98 34.19
C PRO A 253 -8.95 17.42 32.73
N ASP A 254 -7.83 17.71 32.07
CA ASP A 254 -7.71 18.16 30.68
C ASP A 254 -6.98 17.13 29.80
N ARG A 255 -7.03 15.85 30.22
CA ARG A 255 -6.34 14.73 29.55
C ARG A 255 -6.73 14.65 28.07
N VAL A 256 -5.73 14.57 27.20
CA VAL A 256 -5.95 14.41 25.77
C VAL A 256 -6.48 13.02 25.46
N LYS A 257 -7.52 12.96 24.62
CA LYS A 257 -8.04 11.70 24.09
C LYS A 257 -7.15 11.24 22.94
N ILE A 258 -6.52 10.07 23.06
CA ILE A 258 -5.65 9.53 22.03
C ILE A 258 -6.34 8.35 21.35
N GLU A 259 -6.35 8.35 20.02
CA GLU A 259 -6.74 7.22 19.18
C GLU A 259 -5.54 6.79 18.35
N ALA A 260 -5.26 5.49 18.27
CA ALA A 260 -4.17 4.93 17.48
C ALA A 260 -4.74 4.07 16.34
N VAL A 261 -4.67 4.57 15.11
CA VAL A 261 -5.19 3.91 13.91
C VAL A 261 -4.20 2.85 13.43
N CYS A 262 -4.49 1.57 13.67
CA CYS A 262 -3.49 0.50 13.57
C CYS A 262 -4.03 -0.83 13.02
N ASN A 263 -3.10 -1.71 12.61
CA ASN A 263 -3.47 -3.10 12.31
C ASN A 263 -3.72 -3.85 13.63
N ILE A 264 -5.00 -3.97 13.99
CA ILE A 264 -5.45 -4.59 15.24
C ILE A 264 -5.08 -6.09 15.37
N LYS A 265 -4.66 -6.74 14.28
CA LYS A 265 -4.20 -8.14 14.31
C LYS A 265 -2.75 -8.29 14.79
N ASN A 266 -2.01 -7.19 14.92
CA ASN A 266 -0.64 -7.21 15.41
C ASN A 266 -0.63 -7.24 16.94
N ILE A 267 -0.19 -8.35 17.51
CA ILE A 267 0.03 -8.52 18.95
C ILE A 267 1.50 -8.32 19.32
N LEU A 268 1.76 -7.92 20.57
CA LEU A 268 3.10 -7.60 21.06
C LEU A 268 4.01 -8.84 21.11
N CYS A 269 3.51 -9.93 21.67
CA CYS A 269 4.31 -11.03 22.22
C CYS A 269 4.01 -12.41 21.59
N GLY A 270 4.82 -13.41 21.95
CA GLY A 270 4.59 -14.81 21.61
C GLY A 270 4.87 -15.18 20.15
N PRO A 271 4.44 -16.37 19.67
CA PRO A 271 4.83 -16.90 18.36
C PRO A 271 4.42 -16.04 17.16
N ASN A 272 3.29 -15.32 17.28
CA ASN A 272 2.79 -14.37 16.28
C ASN A 272 3.06 -12.91 16.66
N GLY A 273 3.95 -12.66 17.63
CA GLY A 273 4.32 -11.33 18.10
C GLY A 273 5.02 -10.49 17.03
N VAL A 274 4.88 -9.16 17.13
CA VAL A 274 5.35 -8.22 16.10
C VAL A 274 6.83 -8.38 15.74
N ALA A 275 7.71 -8.67 16.71
CA ALA A 275 9.13 -8.89 16.45
C ALA A 275 9.37 -10.06 15.48
N ARG A 276 8.60 -11.14 15.60
CA ARG A 276 8.74 -12.36 14.79
C ARG A 276 8.15 -12.19 13.40
N ILE A 277 7.00 -11.52 13.28
CA ILE A 277 6.32 -11.31 12.00
C ILE A 277 6.94 -10.16 11.19
N TYR A 278 7.33 -9.06 11.83
CA TYR A 278 7.71 -7.81 11.15
C TYR A 278 9.15 -7.33 11.43
N GLY A 279 9.90 -7.99 12.32
CA GLY A 279 11.34 -7.73 12.51
C GLY A 279 12.18 -8.01 11.25
N PRO A 280 12.02 -9.15 10.54
CA PRO A 280 12.86 -9.49 9.39
C PRO A 280 12.84 -8.46 8.26
N GLN A 281 11.65 -7.93 7.89
CA GLN A 281 11.53 -6.88 6.87
C GLN A 281 12.17 -5.53 7.29
N LYS A 282 12.36 -5.31 8.60
CA LYS A 282 13.07 -4.15 9.16
C LYS A 282 14.58 -4.36 9.29
N GLY A 283 15.09 -5.54 8.90
CA GLY A 283 16.52 -5.89 8.94
C GLY A 283 16.94 -6.84 10.06
N ALA A 284 16.02 -7.31 10.90
CA ALA A 284 16.38 -8.22 11.99
C ALA A 284 16.87 -9.59 11.46
N THR A 285 18.08 -9.98 11.86
CA THR A 285 18.53 -11.38 11.80
C THR A 285 17.72 -12.26 12.77
N PRO A 286 17.68 -13.59 12.62
CA PRO A 286 16.97 -14.47 13.55
C PRO A 286 17.34 -14.26 15.03
N ALA A 287 18.63 -14.07 15.33
CA ALA A 287 19.08 -13.79 16.70
C ALA A 287 18.57 -12.43 17.22
N GLN A 288 18.50 -11.40 16.37
CA GLN A 288 17.90 -10.12 16.73
C GLN A 288 16.37 -10.21 16.90
N VAL A 289 15.69 -11.09 16.16
CA VAL A 289 14.26 -11.36 16.35
C VAL A 289 13.99 -11.96 17.73
N ASP A 290 14.82 -12.89 18.19
CA ASP A 290 14.69 -13.46 19.54
C ASP A 290 14.99 -12.42 20.62
N ILE A 291 16.08 -11.64 20.50
CA ILE A 291 16.36 -10.51 21.40
C ILE A 291 15.17 -9.54 21.49
N LEU A 292 14.59 -9.17 20.34
CA LEU A 292 13.42 -8.28 20.30
C LEU A 292 12.15 -8.92 20.87
N SER A 293 11.95 -10.23 20.72
CA SER A 293 10.83 -10.94 21.34
C SER A 293 10.93 -10.84 22.87
N ASP A 294 12.06 -11.26 23.43
CA ASP A 294 12.28 -11.27 24.88
C ASP A 294 12.21 -9.85 25.47
N ALA A 295 12.71 -8.86 24.73
CA ALA A 295 12.67 -7.46 25.10
C ALA A 295 11.23 -6.87 25.11
N LEU A 296 10.35 -7.31 24.21
CA LEU A 296 8.94 -6.94 24.20
C LEU A 296 8.12 -7.71 25.25
N ASP A 297 8.53 -8.94 25.60
CA ASP A 297 7.95 -9.70 26.72
C ASP A 297 8.26 -9.00 28.07
N ASN A 298 9.49 -8.50 28.26
CA ASN A 298 9.84 -7.63 29.40
C ASN A 298 9.00 -6.35 29.44
N LEU A 299 8.78 -5.70 28.30
CA LEU A 299 7.94 -4.51 28.21
C LEU A 299 6.48 -4.81 28.61
N ALA A 300 5.92 -5.93 28.17
CA ALA A 300 4.59 -6.36 28.57
C ALA A 300 4.49 -6.54 30.10
N ALA A 301 5.48 -7.21 30.70
CA ALA A 301 5.56 -7.43 32.15
C ALA A 301 5.73 -6.12 32.94
N ALA A 302 6.48 -5.14 32.41
CA ALA A 302 6.67 -3.84 33.06
C ALA A 302 5.43 -2.91 32.93
N LEU A 303 4.58 -3.13 31.93
CA LEU A 303 3.35 -2.37 31.68
C LEU A 303 2.12 -2.94 32.41
N GLU A 304 2.05 -4.27 32.60
CA GLU A 304 0.91 -4.95 33.23
C GLU A 304 0.52 -4.39 34.62
N PRO A 305 1.47 -4.07 35.54
CA PRO A 305 1.13 -3.44 36.83
C PRO A 305 0.53 -2.03 36.73
N ILE A 306 0.77 -1.31 35.62
CA ILE A 306 0.28 0.06 35.42
C ILE A 306 -1.08 0.04 34.69
N LEU A 307 -1.24 -0.86 33.73
CA LEU A 307 -2.47 -1.00 32.94
C LEU A 307 -3.49 -1.97 33.55
N ALA A 308 -3.14 -2.66 34.64
CA ALA A 308 -3.90 -3.72 35.27
C ALA A 308 -4.39 -4.81 34.28
N THR A 309 -3.67 -4.97 33.16
CA THR A 309 -4.06 -5.79 32.01
C THR A 309 -2.80 -6.38 31.37
N ASN A 310 -2.79 -7.69 31.11
CA ASN A 310 -1.74 -8.31 30.32
C ASN A 310 -1.90 -7.93 28.84
N ILE A 311 -0.95 -7.16 28.30
CA ILE A 311 -1.02 -6.61 26.94
C ILE A 311 -0.38 -7.48 25.86
N SER A 312 0.26 -8.59 26.23
CA SER A 312 1.04 -9.47 25.33
C SER A 312 0.26 -9.90 24.10
N TYR A 313 -1.05 -10.12 24.26
CA TYR A 313 -1.96 -10.62 23.23
C TYR A 313 -3.13 -9.67 22.91
N VAL A 314 -3.11 -8.44 23.45
CA VAL A 314 -4.17 -7.46 23.16
C VAL A 314 -4.14 -7.08 21.67
N PRO A 315 -5.28 -7.11 20.97
CA PRO A 315 -5.37 -6.68 19.57
C PRO A 315 -4.78 -5.28 19.38
N GLY A 316 -3.80 -5.15 18.48
CA GLY A 316 -3.12 -3.90 18.17
C GLY A 316 -1.92 -3.56 19.06
N SER A 317 -1.66 -4.27 20.17
CA SER A 317 -0.53 -3.95 21.06
C SER A 317 0.84 -4.06 20.36
N GLY A 318 0.94 -4.91 19.33
CA GLY A 318 2.09 -5.04 18.45
C GLY A 318 2.14 -4.02 17.30
N ALA A 319 1.24 -3.06 17.21
CA ALA A 319 1.25 -2.06 16.14
C ALA A 319 2.61 -1.33 16.05
N SER A 320 3.07 -1.08 14.82
CA SER A 320 4.30 -0.31 14.53
C SER A 320 5.54 -0.70 15.36
N GLY A 321 5.79 -2.01 15.56
CA GLY A 321 6.94 -2.48 16.35
C GLY A 321 6.71 -2.48 17.85
N GLY A 322 5.46 -2.57 18.28
CA GLY A 322 5.04 -2.50 19.69
C GLY A 322 4.72 -1.08 20.17
N LEU A 323 4.79 -0.06 19.30
CA LEU A 323 4.33 1.31 19.61
C LEU A 323 2.89 1.31 20.16
N GLY A 324 2.03 0.39 19.71
CA GLY A 324 0.68 0.21 20.25
C GLY A 324 0.67 0.01 21.78
N ALA A 325 1.58 -0.82 22.32
CA ALA A 325 1.75 -1.02 23.76
C ALA A 325 2.15 0.27 24.50
N GLY A 326 3.11 1.03 23.94
CA GLY A 326 3.50 2.34 24.49
C GLY A 326 2.35 3.35 24.46
N LEU A 327 1.53 3.35 23.40
CA LEU A 327 0.36 4.22 23.28
C LEU A 327 -0.76 3.82 24.26
N MET A 328 -0.94 2.52 24.55
CA MET A 328 -1.85 2.07 25.61
C MET A 328 -1.44 2.62 26.98
N LEU A 329 -0.14 2.75 27.29
CA LEU A 329 0.32 3.40 28.53
C LEU A 329 -0.15 4.86 28.63
N LEU A 330 -0.14 5.59 27.52
CA LEU A 330 -0.64 6.96 27.45
C LEU A 330 -2.19 7.03 27.50
N GLY A 331 -2.87 5.88 27.45
CA GLY A 331 -4.33 5.76 27.43
C GLY A 331 -4.96 5.85 26.05
N ALA A 332 -4.22 5.49 25.00
CA ALA A 332 -4.76 5.46 23.64
C ALA A 332 -5.76 4.32 23.44
N GLU A 333 -6.85 4.61 22.75
CA GLU A 333 -7.74 3.61 22.17
C GLU A 333 -7.12 3.08 20.87
N LEU A 334 -6.89 1.76 20.79
CA LEU A 334 -6.35 1.13 19.59
C LEU A 334 -7.51 0.80 18.64
N ARG A 335 -7.52 1.43 17.45
CA ARG A 335 -8.64 1.34 16.50
C ARG A 335 -8.23 0.69 15.19
N ALA A 336 -9.11 -0.16 14.65
CA ALA A 336 -8.87 -0.80 13.37
C ALA A 336 -8.91 0.20 12.19
N ARG A 337 -7.96 0.08 11.27
CA ARG A 337 -7.84 0.95 10.08
C ARG A 337 -9.10 1.04 9.24
N SER A 338 -9.79 -0.10 9.05
CA SER A 338 -11.01 -0.23 8.27
C SER A 338 -12.23 0.47 8.89
N GLU A 339 -12.21 0.70 10.20
CA GLU A 339 -13.24 1.48 10.91
C GLU A 339 -12.89 2.98 10.86
N ALA A 340 -11.63 3.31 11.17
CA ALA A 340 -11.14 4.68 11.19
C ALA A 340 -11.29 5.38 9.82
N ILE A 341 -10.97 4.69 8.72
CA ILE A 341 -11.02 5.29 7.38
C ILE A 341 -12.44 5.73 6.97
N ASN A 342 -13.49 5.04 7.46
CA ASN A 342 -14.88 5.38 7.17
C ASN A 342 -15.28 6.69 7.85
N ASP A 343 -15.02 6.80 9.16
CA ASP A 343 -15.31 7.99 9.95
C ASP A 343 -14.58 9.24 9.42
N TYR A 344 -13.36 9.06 8.90
CA TYR A 344 -12.46 10.14 8.56
C TYR A 344 -12.55 10.63 7.11
N PHE A 345 -12.82 9.72 6.18
CA PHE A 345 -12.83 10.00 4.74
C PHE A 345 -14.16 9.68 4.06
N HIS A 346 -15.17 9.24 4.82
CA HIS A 346 -16.52 8.90 4.34
C HIS A 346 -16.50 7.96 3.12
N ILE A 347 -15.61 6.96 3.14
CA ILE A 347 -15.37 6.11 1.98
C ILE A 347 -16.58 5.28 1.55
N ASP A 348 -17.50 5.01 2.49
CA ASP A 348 -18.75 4.29 2.21
C ASP A 348 -19.64 5.09 1.24
N ASP A 349 -19.71 6.43 1.34
CA ASP A 349 -20.48 7.29 0.41
C ASP A 349 -20.02 7.15 -1.05
N ILE A 350 -18.78 6.70 -1.27
CA ILE A 350 -18.18 6.43 -2.58
C ILE A 350 -18.33 4.94 -2.94
N LEU A 351 -18.07 4.03 -2.00
CA LEU A 351 -18.15 2.58 -2.23
C LEU A 351 -19.59 2.08 -2.44
N ASP A 352 -20.58 2.70 -1.79
CA ASP A 352 -22.02 2.37 -1.89
C ASP A 352 -22.68 2.79 -3.22
N GLN A 353 -21.88 3.23 -4.19
CA GLN A 353 -22.33 3.58 -5.53
C GLN A 353 -22.14 2.43 -6.52
N ARG A 354 -22.90 2.44 -7.62
CA ARG A 354 -22.70 1.47 -8.71
C ARG A 354 -21.35 1.72 -9.41
N TRP A 355 -20.46 0.74 -9.33
CA TRP A 355 -19.22 0.66 -10.10
C TRP A 355 -19.25 -0.52 -11.06
N ASP A 356 -18.71 -0.34 -12.26
CA ASP A 356 -18.46 -1.43 -13.20
C ASP A 356 -17.13 -2.12 -12.88
N PHE A 357 -16.10 -1.32 -12.55
CA PHE A 357 -14.78 -1.78 -12.13
C PHE A 357 -14.25 -1.01 -10.94
N VAL A 358 -13.50 -1.69 -10.08
CA VAL A 358 -12.66 -1.07 -9.05
C VAL A 358 -11.21 -1.50 -9.28
N PHE A 359 -10.32 -0.54 -9.52
CA PHE A 359 -8.89 -0.76 -9.52
C PHE A 359 -8.33 -0.44 -8.14
N THR A 360 -7.70 -1.42 -7.52
CA THR A 360 -6.94 -1.24 -6.28
C THR A 360 -5.49 -1.66 -6.49
N ALA A 361 -4.60 -1.33 -5.55
CA ALA A 361 -3.18 -1.60 -5.69
C ALA A 361 -2.46 -1.63 -4.34
N GLU A 362 -1.36 -2.38 -4.28
CA GLU A 362 -0.44 -2.39 -3.13
C GLU A 362 0.96 -2.92 -3.51
N GLY A 363 1.96 -2.62 -2.67
CA GLY A 363 3.35 -3.01 -2.93
C GLY A 363 3.62 -4.51 -2.96
N SER A 364 2.86 -5.35 -2.23
CA SER A 364 3.06 -6.81 -2.21
C SER A 364 1.78 -7.55 -1.83
N LEU A 365 1.22 -8.31 -2.78
CA LEU A 365 0.00 -9.11 -2.60
C LEU A 365 0.38 -10.54 -2.20
N ASP A 366 -0.07 -10.99 -1.04
CA ASP A 366 0.32 -12.26 -0.40
C ASP A 366 -0.72 -12.75 0.62
N SER A 367 -0.45 -13.87 1.31
CA SER A 367 -1.30 -14.39 2.40
C SER A 367 -1.49 -13.47 3.62
N GLN A 368 -0.79 -12.33 3.73
CA GLN A 368 -1.09 -11.29 4.72
C GLN A 368 -2.13 -10.29 4.21
N SER A 369 -2.34 -10.20 2.89
CA SER A 369 -3.23 -9.23 2.25
C SER A 369 -4.70 -9.54 2.54
N ALA A 370 -5.10 -10.80 2.36
CA ALA A 370 -6.40 -11.33 2.77
C ALA A 370 -6.70 -11.09 4.27
N LYS A 371 -5.65 -11.01 5.09
CA LYS A 371 -5.76 -10.77 6.55
C LYS A 371 -6.06 -9.31 6.91
N GLY A 372 -6.59 -8.50 6.00
CA GLY A 372 -7.17 -7.19 6.33
C GLY A 372 -6.30 -5.99 5.99
N LYS A 373 -5.64 -6.02 4.82
CA LYS A 373 -5.15 -4.80 4.18
C LYS A 373 -6.30 -4.06 3.50
N MET A 374 -6.17 -2.74 3.33
CA MET A 374 -7.24 -1.92 2.75
C MET A 374 -7.61 -2.30 1.31
N THR A 375 -6.65 -2.81 0.53
CA THR A 375 -6.85 -3.45 -0.80
C THR A 375 -8.00 -4.47 -0.79
N VAL A 376 -8.04 -5.30 0.24
CA VAL A 376 -9.02 -6.38 0.40
C VAL A 376 -10.31 -5.89 1.04
N GLU A 377 -10.24 -4.90 1.94
CA GLU A 377 -11.42 -4.28 2.52
C GLU A 377 -12.28 -3.57 1.46
N VAL A 378 -11.65 -2.81 0.56
CA VAL A 378 -12.32 -2.22 -0.61
C VAL A 378 -12.90 -3.29 -1.52
N ALA A 379 -12.18 -4.40 -1.72
CA ALA A 379 -12.65 -5.51 -2.56
C ALA A 379 -13.94 -6.14 -2.02
N ARG A 380 -13.96 -6.47 -0.73
CA ARG A 380 -15.15 -7.03 -0.06
C ARG A 380 -16.37 -6.12 -0.22
N ARG A 381 -16.24 -4.82 0.06
CA ARG A 381 -17.34 -3.85 -0.01
C ARG A 381 -17.82 -3.59 -1.43
N ALA A 382 -16.90 -3.39 -2.37
CA ALA A 382 -17.26 -3.12 -3.78
C ALA A 382 -17.96 -4.33 -4.45
N ARG A 383 -17.60 -5.56 -4.05
CA ARG A 383 -18.27 -6.79 -4.49
C ARG A 383 -19.74 -6.84 -4.07
N ASP A 384 -20.10 -6.31 -2.90
CA ASP A 384 -21.49 -6.32 -2.42
C ASP A 384 -22.41 -5.44 -3.30
N TYR A 385 -21.83 -4.49 -4.04
CA TYR A 385 -22.50 -3.68 -5.09
C TYR A 385 -22.30 -4.21 -6.52
N GLY A 386 -21.70 -5.40 -6.68
CA GLY A 386 -21.54 -6.10 -7.95
C GLY A 386 -20.41 -5.58 -8.85
N ALA A 387 -19.48 -4.80 -8.32
CA ALA A 387 -18.32 -4.32 -9.08
C ALA A 387 -17.34 -5.46 -9.40
N GLN A 388 -16.51 -5.28 -10.43
CA GLN A 388 -15.38 -6.19 -10.72
C GLN A 388 -14.08 -5.56 -10.22
N VAL A 389 -13.46 -6.15 -9.21
CA VAL A 389 -12.31 -5.62 -8.48
C VAL A 389 -11.01 -6.22 -9.02
N ILE A 390 -10.06 -5.36 -9.34
CA ILE A 390 -8.78 -5.73 -9.96
C ILE A 390 -7.63 -5.11 -9.17
N ALA A 391 -6.70 -5.95 -8.69
CA ALA A 391 -5.55 -5.51 -7.92
C ALA A 391 -4.25 -5.45 -8.77
N LEU A 392 -3.57 -4.31 -8.72
CA LEU A 392 -2.25 -4.10 -9.29
C LEU A 392 -1.19 -4.22 -8.19
N ALA A 393 -0.43 -5.31 -8.18
CA ALA A 393 0.52 -5.64 -7.13
C ALA A 393 1.97 -5.28 -7.54
N GLY A 394 2.76 -4.71 -6.64
CA GLY A 394 4.21 -4.58 -6.83
C GLY A 394 4.85 -5.95 -7.03
N THR A 395 4.69 -6.82 -6.04
CA THR A 395 5.08 -8.23 -6.08
C THR A 395 3.88 -9.14 -5.75
N ILE A 396 3.92 -10.37 -6.26
CA ILE A 396 2.95 -11.42 -5.92
C ILE A 396 3.69 -12.47 -5.10
N GLY A 397 3.32 -12.61 -3.84
CA GLY A 397 3.92 -13.51 -2.86
C GLY A 397 3.16 -14.83 -2.69
N ALA A 398 3.61 -15.63 -1.72
CA ALA A 398 2.98 -16.92 -1.41
C ALA A 398 1.57 -16.72 -0.81
N GLY A 399 0.61 -17.50 -1.32
CA GLY A 399 -0.79 -17.46 -0.88
C GLY A 399 -1.57 -16.23 -1.35
N ALA A 400 -1.09 -15.51 -2.38
CA ALA A 400 -1.79 -14.37 -2.96
C ALA A 400 -3.16 -14.73 -3.55
N ASP A 401 -3.36 -15.98 -3.96
CA ASP A 401 -4.63 -16.56 -4.43
C ASP A 401 -5.75 -16.53 -3.37
N THR A 402 -5.43 -16.46 -2.08
CA THR A 402 -6.44 -16.33 -1.01
C THR A 402 -7.32 -15.07 -1.14
N VAL A 403 -6.89 -14.05 -1.89
CA VAL A 403 -7.69 -12.83 -2.08
C VAL A 403 -8.88 -12.99 -3.02
N TYR A 404 -8.95 -14.07 -3.81
CA TYR A 404 -10.11 -14.38 -4.65
C TYR A 404 -11.37 -14.61 -3.80
N GLU A 405 -11.24 -15.29 -2.66
CA GLU A 405 -12.34 -15.53 -1.70
C GLU A 405 -12.85 -14.21 -1.09
N GLU A 406 -11.97 -13.21 -1.03
CA GLU A 406 -12.21 -11.91 -0.42
C GLU A 406 -12.77 -10.86 -1.40
N GLY A 407 -13.05 -11.25 -2.65
CA GLY A 407 -13.73 -10.40 -3.64
C GLY A 407 -12.83 -9.58 -4.54
N ILE A 408 -11.58 -10.02 -4.76
CA ILE A 408 -10.76 -9.55 -5.87
C ILE A 408 -10.93 -10.54 -7.03
N GLU A 409 -11.56 -10.14 -8.14
CA GLU A 409 -11.76 -11.03 -9.30
C GLU A 409 -10.48 -11.29 -10.09
N ALA A 410 -9.54 -10.35 -10.12
CA ALA A 410 -8.25 -10.51 -10.79
C ALA A 410 -7.12 -9.74 -10.12
N PHE A 411 -5.90 -10.25 -10.21
CA PHE A 411 -4.71 -9.48 -9.85
C PHE A 411 -3.58 -9.68 -10.88
N THR A 412 -2.69 -8.69 -10.96
CA THR A 412 -1.50 -8.76 -11.82
C THR A 412 -0.32 -8.01 -11.20
N SER A 413 0.90 -8.41 -11.54
CA SER A 413 2.09 -7.67 -11.14
C SER A 413 2.29 -6.45 -12.05
N ILE A 414 2.76 -5.33 -11.50
CA ILE A 414 3.19 -4.18 -12.30
C ILE A 414 4.48 -4.45 -13.08
N LEU A 415 5.32 -5.37 -12.59
CA LEU A 415 6.61 -5.71 -13.16
C LEU A 415 6.44 -6.26 -14.58
N ASN A 416 7.22 -5.73 -15.52
CA ASN A 416 7.22 -6.14 -16.92
C ASN A 416 8.37 -7.12 -17.27
N GLY A 417 9.19 -7.48 -16.28
CA GLY A 417 10.33 -8.39 -16.40
C GLY A 417 11.14 -8.44 -15.10
N PRO A 418 12.26 -9.18 -15.07
CA PRO A 418 13.17 -9.21 -13.93
C PRO A 418 13.85 -7.86 -13.71
N LEU A 419 13.69 -7.29 -12.52
CA LEU A 419 14.30 -6.03 -12.08
C LEU A 419 14.92 -6.21 -10.68
N SER A 420 15.89 -5.38 -10.31
CA SER A 420 16.27 -5.24 -8.90
C SER A 420 15.15 -4.55 -8.11
N LEU A 421 15.13 -4.71 -6.78
CA LEU A 421 14.14 -4.03 -5.94
C LEU A 421 14.28 -2.50 -6.03
N GLU A 422 15.52 -2.00 -6.12
CA GLU A 422 15.82 -0.58 -6.31
C GLU A 422 15.22 -0.06 -7.61
N GLN A 423 15.43 -0.78 -8.73
CA GLN A 423 14.88 -0.41 -10.03
C GLN A 423 13.35 -0.49 -10.05
N ALA A 424 12.77 -1.49 -9.39
CA ALA A 424 11.31 -1.62 -9.27
C ALA A 424 10.71 -0.44 -8.48
N ILE A 425 11.35 -0.01 -7.39
CA ILE A 425 10.95 1.17 -6.61
C ILE A 425 11.09 2.45 -7.45
N GLU A 426 12.25 2.67 -8.07
CA GLU A 426 12.53 3.86 -8.89
C GLU A 426 11.60 4.00 -10.11
N GLU A 427 11.27 2.88 -10.77
CA GLU A 427 10.35 2.87 -11.92
C GLU A 427 8.87 2.62 -11.57
N THR A 428 8.47 2.58 -10.28
CA THR A 428 7.11 2.17 -9.85
C THR A 428 6.00 2.93 -10.59
N GLU A 429 6.11 4.26 -10.71
CA GLU A 429 5.11 5.11 -11.38
C GLU A 429 4.86 4.71 -12.85
N LYS A 430 5.94 4.42 -13.58
CA LYS A 430 5.92 3.99 -14.98
C LYS A 430 5.41 2.56 -15.11
N LEU A 431 5.91 1.63 -14.28
CA LEU A 431 5.49 0.24 -14.26
C LEU A 431 3.98 0.12 -13.97
N LEU A 432 3.47 0.92 -13.04
CA LEU A 432 2.07 0.96 -12.66
C LEU A 432 1.18 1.55 -13.78
N ARG A 433 1.57 2.66 -14.41
CA ARG A 433 0.90 3.22 -15.60
C ARG A 433 0.78 2.17 -16.71
N ASP A 434 1.88 1.52 -17.05
CA ASP A 434 1.91 0.53 -18.12
C ASP A 434 1.13 -0.73 -17.73
N SER A 435 1.06 -1.10 -16.45
CA SER A 435 0.24 -2.23 -15.98
C SER A 435 -1.25 -1.93 -16.02
N ALA A 436 -1.67 -0.74 -15.59
CA ALA A 436 -3.05 -0.29 -15.69
C ALA A 436 -3.53 -0.23 -17.15
N GLU A 437 -2.68 0.26 -18.07
CA GLU A 437 -2.96 0.22 -19.51
C GLU A 437 -3.13 -1.22 -20.03
N ARG A 438 -2.16 -2.11 -19.77
CA ARG A 438 -2.23 -3.53 -20.19
C ARG A 438 -3.52 -4.19 -19.68
N THR A 439 -3.87 -3.93 -18.42
CA THR A 439 -5.06 -4.46 -17.76
C THR A 439 -6.33 -3.95 -18.42
N MET A 440 -6.44 -2.64 -18.66
CA MET A 440 -7.62 -2.07 -19.33
C MET A 440 -7.77 -2.55 -20.78
N ARG A 441 -6.68 -2.79 -21.51
CA ARG A 441 -6.71 -3.42 -22.84
C ARG A 441 -7.25 -4.86 -22.81
N MET A 442 -6.88 -5.65 -21.79
CA MET A 442 -7.45 -6.99 -21.58
C MET A 442 -8.95 -6.93 -21.26
N ILE A 443 -9.39 -6.01 -20.41
CA ILE A 443 -10.82 -5.78 -20.10
C ILE A 443 -11.60 -5.42 -21.37
N GLN A 444 -11.11 -4.44 -22.15
CA GLN A 444 -11.74 -4.00 -23.41
C GLN A 444 -11.84 -5.15 -24.42
N THR A 445 -10.84 -6.05 -24.45
CA THR A 445 -10.85 -7.25 -25.28
C THR A 445 -11.87 -8.29 -24.78
N GLY A 446 -12.02 -8.49 -23.47
CA GLY A 446 -13.06 -9.34 -22.89
C GLY A 446 -14.48 -8.81 -23.17
N MET A 447 -14.67 -7.49 -23.10
CA MET A 447 -15.96 -6.85 -23.40
C MET A 447 -16.40 -7.05 -24.86
N SER A 448 -15.47 -7.00 -25.83
CA SER A 448 -15.82 -7.14 -27.25
C SER A 448 -16.27 -8.56 -27.61
N ILE A 449 -15.77 -9.59 -26.92
CA ILE A 449 -16.24 -10.98 -27.06
C ILE A 449 -17.73 -11.05 -26.73
N ARG A 450 -18.14 -10.53 -25.57
CA ARG A 450 -19.56 -10.51 -25.12
C ARG A 450 -20.47 -9.72 -26.06
N GLN A 451 -19.96 -8.65 -26.69
CA GLN A 451 -20.74 -7.89 -27.69
C GLN A 451 -20.96 -8.70 -28.96
N SER A 452 -19.96 -9.48 -29.40
CA SER A 452 -20.07 -10.29 -30.61
C SER A 452 -21.14 -11.39 -30.50
N GLU A 453 -21.29 -12.04 -29.34
CA GLU A 453 -22.29 -13.09 -29.13
C GLU A 453 -23.74 -12.62 -29.37
N GLY A 454 -24.02 -11.32 -29.21
CA GLY A 454 -25.33 -10.72 -29.52
C GLY A 454 -25.59 -10.44 -31.00
N GLU A 455 -24.60 -10.59 -31.88
CA GLU A 455 -24.70 -10.29 -33.31
C GLU A 455 -24.73 -11.54 -34.22
N TRP A 456 -24.53 -12.76 -33.67
CA TRP A 456 -24.44 -14.00 -34.45
C TRP A 456 -25.78 -14.74 -34.69
N GLU A 457 -26.93 -14.19 -34.28
CA GLU A 457 -28.24 -14.76 -34.61
C GLU A 457 -28.85 -14.17 -35.89
N SER A 458 -28.92 -15.03 -36.92
CA SER A 458 -29.64 -14.90 -38.20
C SER A 458 -29.08 -13.94 -39.29
N VAL A 459 -28.29 -14.50 -40.20
CA VAL A 459 -28.51 -14.37 -41.66
C VAL A 459 -28.24 -15.75 -42.31
N ASP A 460 -28.99 -16.06 -43.35
CA ASP A 460 -28.96 -17.34 -44.07
C ASP A 460 -27.89 -17.40 -45.20
N ASP A 461 -27.62 -18.61 -45.68
CA ASP A 461 -26.75 -19.02 -46.80
C ASP A 461 -25.21 -18.89 -46.67
N GLY A 462 -24.53 -20.03 -46.81
CA GLY A 462 -23.56 -20.15 -47.90
C GLY A 462 -22.12 -20.52 -47.61
N ARG A 463 -21.58 -20.31 -46.39
CA ARG A 463 -20.24 -20.83 -45.98
C ARG A 463 -19.93 -20.61 -44.49
N ARG A 464 -19.90 -21.70 -43.69
CA ARG A 464 -19.47 -21.69 -42.27
C ARG A 464 -18.20 -22.53 -42.04
N ARG A 465 -17.25 -22.02 -41.26
CA ARG A 465 -16.25 -22.75 -40.45
C ARG A 465 -15.66 -21.82 -39.37
N PRO A 466 -15.30 -22.32 -38.17
CA PRO A 466 -15.96 -23.33 -37.36
C PRO A 466 -16.67 -22.69 -36.14
N SER A 467 -17.74 -23.32 -35.65
CA SER A 467 -18.24 -23.03 -34.29
C SER A 467 -17.33 -23.72 -33.26
N LEU A 468 -16.74 -22.96 -32.35
CA LEU A 468 -16.40 -23.48 -31.03
C LEU A 468 -17.53 -23.05 -30.08
N ALA A 469 -18.17 -24.03 -29.45
CA ALA A 469 -19.14 -23.76 -28.40
C ALA A 469 -18.43 -23.00 -27.26
N GLY A 470 -18.82 -21.74 -27.06
CA GLY A 470 -18.20 -20.82 -26.12
C GLY A 470 -18.49 -21.21 -24.67
N LEU A 471 -17.62 -22.06 -24.11
CA LEU A 471 -17.38 -22.22 -22.67
C LEU A 471 -18.63 -22.12 -21.77
N GLY A 472 -19.47 -23.15 -21.84
CA GLY A 472 -20.25 -23.55 -20.66
C GLY A 472 -19.28 -23.97 -19.56
N LEU A 473 -18.90 -23.05 -18.67
CA LEU A 473 -18.15 -23.41 -17.46
C LEU A 473 -19.03 -24.30 -16.59
N MET A 474 -18.54 -25.52 -16.34
CA MET A 474 -19.23 -26.52 -15.54
C MET A 474 -19.59 -25.99 -14.15
N ARG A 475 -20.88 -26.13 -13.79
CA ARG A 475 -21.22 -26.49 -12.41
C ARG A 475 -20.61 -27.86 -12.12
N ALA A 476 -19.50 -27.89 -11.40
CA ALA A 476 -18.92 -29.11 -10.86
C ALA A 476 -18.24 -28.81 -9.52
N PHE A 477 -19.03 -28.63 -8.46
CA PHE A 477 -18.70 -28.97 -7.06
C PHE A 477 -19.96 -28.86 -6.19
N THR A 478 -20.81 -29.89 -6.25
CA THR A 478 -21.81 -30.20 -5.22
C THR A 478 -21.96 -31.72 -5.13
N SER A 479 -21.15 -32.33 -4.27
CA SER A 479 -21.30 -33.66 -3.68
C SER A 479 -20.44 -33.72 -2.42
#